data_AF-A0A5C4NCF6-F1
#
_entry.id   AF-A0A5C4NCF6-F1
#
_cell.length_a   1.000
_cell.length_b   1.000
_cell.length_c   1.000
_cell.angle_alpha   90.00
_cell.angle_beta   90.00
_cell.angle_gamma   90.00
#
_symmetry.space_group_name_H-M   'P 1'
#
loop_
_entity.id
_entity.type
_entity.pdbx_description
1 polymer ?
#
loop_
_entity_poly.entity_id
_entity_poly.type
_entity_poly.pdbx_seq_one_letter_code
_entity_poly.pdbx_strand_id
1 'polypeptide(L)'
;MPNGARQGPLCGAPAGGAGAGRVSPFPPHIRLVIFDADNTLRRVTVPGRVCPWGPEEWEPLPGIRAALCGLRWGAGGLLLGMASNQDQVFYGHLTADMARRLLLDAAEAATGHRPPDGAVRFCIHAMDAGCGCRKPEPGLLHEAMEFQGMDPGATLFVGDADVDREAARRAGVAFLHVDDLLAGRQGAG
;
A
#
# COMPACT_ATOMS: atom_id res chain seq x y z
N MET A 1 -13.45 -14.76 -25.97
CA MET A 1 -12.17 -14.05 -26.16
C MET A 1 -12.48 -12.69 -26.77
N PRO A 2 -12.15 -11.60 -26.08
CA PRO A 2 -11.17 -10.71 -26.67
C PRO A 2 -10.01 -10.43 -25.72
N ASN A 3 -8.85 -10.42 -26.36
CA ASN A 3 -7.51 -10.21 -25.87
C ASN A 3 -7.20 -8.71 -25.97
N GLY A 4 -6.46 -8.14 -25.02
CA GLY A 4 -5.75 -6.87 -25.24
C GLY A 4 -5.96 -5.73 -24.26
N ALA A 5 -5.97 -5.98 -22.94
CA ALA A 5 -5.58 -4.92 -22.00
C ALA A 5 -4.07 -4.69 -22.17
N ARG A 6 -3.69 -3.59 -22.84
CA ARG A 6 -2.29 -3.17 -22.91
C ARG A 6 -1.86 -2.79 -21.49
N GLN A 7 -1.13 -3.70 -20.84
CA GLN A 7 -0.29 -3.35 -19.72
C GLN A 7 0.70 -2.30 -20.24
N GLY A 8 0.47 -1.02 -19.87
CA GLY A 8 1.47 0.02 -20.06
C GLY A 8 2.79 -0.45 -19.42
N PRO A 9 3.95 -0.01 -19.93
CA PRO A 9 5.23 -0.55 -19.50
C PRO A 9 5.33 -0.49 -17.98
N LEU A 10 5.49 -1.67 -17.36
CA LEU A 10 6.02 -1.79 -16.01
C LEU A 10 7.27 -0.93 -15.96
N CYS A 11 7.39 -0.08 -14.94
CA CYS A 11 8.40 0.96 -14.81
C CYS A 11 9.73 0.50 -15.41
N GLY A 12 10.15 1.18 -16.49
CA GLY A 12 11.38 0.81 -17.19
C GLY A 12 12.53 0.71 -16.20
N ALA A 13 13.28 -0.39 -16.27
CA ALA A 13 14.56 -0.49 -15.59
C ALA A 13 15.39 0.75 -15.95
N PRO A 14 16.06 1.41 -14.99
CA PRO A 14 16.87 2.56 -15.33
C PRO A 14 17.92 2.13 -16.35
N ALA A 15 17.96 2.82 -17.49
CA ALA A 15 19.05 2.69 -18.44
C ALA A 15 20.36 2.94 -17.69
N GLY A 16 21.33 2.06 -17.92
CA GLY A 16 22.61 1.99 -17.22
C GLY A 16 23.22 3.37 -16.94
N GLY A 17 23.23 3.73 -15.67
CA GLY A 17 23.89 4.89 -15.12
C GLY A 17 23.81 4.77 -13.62
N ALA A 18 24.96 4.81 -12.93
CA ALA A 18 25.01 4.90 -11.48
C ALA A 18 24.41 6.27 -11.06
N GLY A 19 23.08 6.34 -11.00
CA GLY A 19 22.33 7.55 -10.70
C GLY A 19 22.16 7.68 -9.20
N ALA A 20 22.49 8.86 -8.67
CA ALA A 20 22.19 9.25 -7.30
C ALA A 20 20.74 8.85 -6.94
N GLY A 21 20.60 7.98 -5.95
CA GLY A 21 19.30 7.42 -5.57
C GLY A 21 18.29 8.52 -5.30
N ARG A 22 17.06 8.36 -5.80
CA ARG A 22 15.97 9.29 -5.53
C ARG A 22 15.82 9.47 -4.01
N VAL A 23 15.86 10.71 -3.54
CA VAL A 23 15.71 11.01 -2.11
C VAL A 23 14.32 10.55 -1.67
N SER A 24 14.27 9.78 -0.58
CA SER A 24 13.03 9.32 0.02
C SER A 24 12.19 10.53 0.47
N PRO A 25 10.87 10.57 0.18
CA PRO A 25 9.97 11.56 0.75
C PRO A 25 9.70 11.31 2.25
N PHE A 26 10.16 10.18 2.79
CA PHE A 26 9.95 9.79 4.18
C PHE A 26 11.10 10.25 5.09
N PRO A 27 10.84 10.50 6.38
CA PRO A 27 11.89 10.86 7.33
C PRO A 27 13.05 9.83 7.34
N PRO A 28 14.32 10.27 7.49
CA PRO A 28 15.48 9.38 7.34
C PRO A 28 15.55 8.18 8.29
N HIS A 29 14.87 8.25 9.44
CA HIS A 29 14.82 7.16 10.42
C HIS A 29 13.78 6.08 10.06
N ILE A 30 12.89 6.34 9.10
CA ILE A 30 11.89 5.37 8.66
C ILE A 30 12.56 4.28 7.83
N ARG A 31 12.30 3.03 8.20
CA ARG A 31 12.84 1.83 7.55
C ARG A 31 11.75 0.94 6.97
N LEU A 32 10.54 0.99 7.52
CA LEU A 32 9.36 0.29 7.01
C LEU A 32 8.26 1.30 6.70
N VAL A 33 7.70 1.18 5.49
CA VAL A 33 6.50 1.91 5.10
C VAL A 33 5.39 0.89 4.85
N ILE A 34 4.34 0.99 5.65
CA ILE A 34 3.11 0.23 5.47
C ILE A 34 2.13 1.13 4.74
N PHE A 35 1.44 0.58 3.73
CA PHE A 35 0.42 1.31 2.98
C PHE A 35 -0.96 0.70 3.19
N ASP A 36 -1.98 1.54 3.30
CA ASP A 36 -3.32 1.15 2.86
C ASP A 36 -3.35 0.98 1.33
N ALA A 37 -4.41 0.39 0.77
CA ALA A 37 -4.53 0.12 -0.64
C ALA A 37 -5.52 1.05 -1.35
N ASP A 38 -6.79 1.02 -0.94
CA ASP A 38 -7.90 1.64 -1.65
C ASP A 38 -7.93 3.14 -1.33
N ASN A 39 -7.94 4.00 -2.36
CA ASN A 39 -7.70 5.45 -2.29
C ASN A 39 -6.31 5.88 -1.78
N THR A 40 -5.40 4.94 -1.51
CA THR A 40 -4.01 5.22 -1.11
C THR A 40 -3.01 4.84 -2.20
N LEU A 41 -2.96 3.56 -2.61
CA LEU A 41 -2.10 3.10 -3.70
C LEU A 41 -2.85 2.96 -5.03
N ARG A 42 -4.15 2.66 -4.95
CA ARG A 42 -5.04 2.47 -6.10
C ARG A 42 -6.36 3.18 -5.88
N ARG A 43 -7.13 3.37 -6.95
CA ARG A 43 -8.56 3.65 -6.88
C ARG A 43 -9.34 2.62 -7.68
N VAL A 44 -10.56 2.32 -7.25
CA VAL A 44 -11.50 1.48 -7.98
C VAL A 44 -12.07 2.24 -9.19
N THR A 45 -12.24 1.56 -10.32
CA THR A 45 -12.77 2.15 -11.56
C THR A 45 -14.24 1.83 -11.80
N VAL A 46 -14.80 0.88 -11.03
CA VAL A 46 -16.21 0.48 -11.13
C VAL A 46 -17.07 1.37 -10.22
N PRO A 47 -18.05 2.10 -10.77
CA PRO A 47 -18.92 2.98 -9.98
C PRO A 47 -19.68 2.25 -8.87
N GLY A 48 -19.75 2.86 -7.68
CA GLY A 48 -20.48 2.33 -6.53
C GLY A 48 -19.78 1.20 -5.78
N ARG A 49 -18.59 0.76 -6.21
CA ARG A 49 -17.76 -0.17 -5.43
C ARG A 49 -16.82 0.58 -4.51
N VAL A 50 -16.53 -0.04 -3.37
CA VAL A 50 -15.58 0.49 -2.37
C VAL A 50 -14.16 -0.03 -2.59
N CYS A 51 -14.00 -1.19 -3.25
CA CYS A 51 -12.72 -1.77 -3.64
C CYS A 51 -12.90 -2.63 -4.92
N PRO A 52 -11.82 -2.94 -5.66
CA PRO A 52 -11.89 -3.86 -6.80
C PRO A 52 -12.13 -5.30 -6.34
N TRP A 53 -12.93 -6.04 -7.09
CA TRP A 53 -13.12 -7.49 -6.94
C TRP A 53 -12.28 -8.28 -7.95
N GLY A 54 -11.75 -7.61 -8.98
CA GLY A 54 -10.89 -8.22 -9.99
C GLY A 54 -9.81 -7.28 -10.56
N PRO A 55 -8.86 -7.83 -11.34
CA PRO A 55 -7.66 -7.10 -11.78
C PRO A 55 -7.91 -5.91 -12.70
N GLU A 56 -9.03 -5.91 -13.43
CA GLU A 56 -9.40 -4.87 -14.41
C GLU A 56 -10.19 -3.71 -13.78
N GLU A 57 -10.47 -3.78 -12.47
CA GLU A 57 -11.42 -2.89 -11.78
C GLU A 57 -10.75 -1.78 -10.97
N TRP A 58 -9.46 -1.55 -11.19
CA TRP A 58 -8.70 -0.54 -10.48
C TRP A 58 -7.60 0.05 -11.36
N GLU A 59 -7.11 1.20 -10.94
CA GLU A 59 -5.91 1.81 -11.48
C GLU A 59 -5.08 2.46 -10.36
N PRO A 60 -3.78 2.69 -10.57
CA PRO A 60 -2.95 3.38 -9.59
C PRO A 60 -3.51 4.77 -9.25
N LEU A 61 -3.42 5.16 -7.98
CA LEU A 61 -3.83 6.50 -7.57
C LEU A 61 -3.00 7.56 -8.35
N PRO A 62 -3.60 8.65 -8.87
CA PRO A 62 -2.86 9.66 -9.62
C PRO A 62 -1.64 10.18 -8.84
N GLY A 63 -0.49 10.25 -9.53
CA GLY A 63 0.75 10.74 -8.94
C GLY A 63 1.48 9.74 -8.04
N ILE A 64 0.84 8.65 -7.59
CA ILE A 64 1.44 7.71 -6.63
C ILE A 64 2.68 7.02 -7.19
N ARG A 65 2.62 6.59 -8.46
CA ARG A 65 3.77 5.97 -9.15
C ARG A 65 4.96 6.91 -9.16
N ALA A 66 4.74 8.15 -9.57
CA ALA A 66 5.83 9.10 -9.59
C ALA A 66 6.33 9.40 -8.16
N ALA A 67 5.47 9.27 -7.12
CA ALA A 67 5.84 9.50 -5.73
C ALA A 67 6.68 8.38 -5.13
N LEU A 68 6.47 7.13 -5.53
CA LEU A 68 7.06 5.95 -4.91
C LEU A 68 8.03 5.16 -5.81
N CYS A 69 7.87 5.23 -7.14
CA CYS A 69 8.80 4.58 -8.06
C CYS A 69 10.21 5.20 -7.96
N GLY A 70 11.22 4.36 -8.14
CA GLY A 70 12.63 4.74 -8.06
C GLY A 70 13.17 4.90 -6.64
N LEU A 71 12.32 4.75 -5.60
CA LEU A 71 12.81 4.55 -4.24
C LEU A 71 13.49 3.18 -4.13
N ARG A 72 14.49 3.08 -3.26
CA ARG A 72 15.17 1.82 -3.01
C ARG A 72 14.33 0.97 -2.06
N TRP A 73 13.56 0.04 -2.61
CA TRP A 73 12.77 -0.94 -1.87
C TRP A 73 13.56 -2.24 -1.60
N GLY A 74 13.27 -2.89 -0.47
CA GLY A 74 13.87 -4.17 -0.08
C GLY A 74 15.18 -4.05 0.68
N ALA A 75 16.05 -5.06 0.58
CA ALA A 75 17.26 -5.18 1.38
C ALA A 75 18.19 -3.95 1.24
N GLY A 76 18.53 -3.34 2.38
CA GLY A 76 19.34 -2.12 2.45
C GLY A 76 18.58 -0.82 2.12
N GLY A 77 17.29 -0.90 1.78
CA GLY A 77 16.43 0.25 1.52
C GLY A 77 15.26 0.32 2.50
N LEU A 78 14.11 0.77 1.98
CA LEU A 78 12.81 0.76 2.65
C LEU A 78 12.15 -0.61 2.49
N LEU A 79 11.67 -1.16 3.60
CA LEU A 79 10.78 -2.32 3.59
C LEU A 79 9.37 -1.85 3.23
N LEU A 80 8.67 -2.67 2.46
CA LEU A 80 7.32 -2.40 1.99
C LEU A 80 6.36 -3.38 2.64
N GLY A 81 5.36 -2.85 3.35
CA GLY A 81 4.26 -3.62 3.92
C GLY A 81 2.91 -3.06 3.51
N MET A 82 1.85 -3.82 3.75
CA MET A 82 0.48 -3.33 3.54
C MET A 82 -0.47 -3.75 4.65
N ALA A 83 -1.44 -2.89 4.95
CA ALA A 83 -2.51 -3.12 5.92
C ALA A 83 -3.83 -2.57 5.38
N SER A 84 -4.76 -3.44 4.97
CA SER A 84 -6.03 -3.03 4.35
C SER A 84 -7.25 -3.78 4.90
N ASN A 85 -8.39 -3.10 5.00
CA ASN A 85 -9.67 -3.76 5.30
C ASN A 85 -10.26 -4.30 3.98
N GLN A 86 -10.48 -5.61 3.88
CA GLN A 86 -10.98 -6.31 2.69
C GLN A 86 -12.23 -7.16 3.04
N ASP A 87 -13.23 -6.51 3.66
CA ASP A 87 -14.46 -7.15 4.14
C ASP A 87 -15.37 -7.70 3.02
N GLN A 88 -15.15 -7.29 1.78
CA GLN A 88 -15.82 -7.86 0.60
C GLN A 88 -15.55 -9.36 0.45
N VAL A 89 -14.49 -9.89 1.11
CA VAL A 89 -14.25 -11.33 1.23
C VAL A 89 -15.30 -12.00 2.09
N PHE A 90 -15.68 -11.40 3.23
CA PHE A 90 -16.76 -11.92 4.08
C PHE A 90 -18.09 -11.96 3.33
N TYR A 91 -18.39 -10.92 2.54
CA TYR A 91 -19.63 -10.84 1.76
C TYR A 91 -19.64 -11.74 0.51
N GLY A 92 -18.56 -12.48 0.24
CA GLY A 92 -18.48 -13.44 -0.86
C GLY A 92 -18.28 -12.81 -2.25
N HIS A 93 -17.92 -11.52 -2.31
CA HIS A 93 -17.70 -10.82 -3.59
C HIS A 93 -16.33 -11.12 -4.21
N LEU A 94 -15.33 -11.46 -3.40
CA LEU A 94 -14.03 -11.94 -3.85
C LEU A 94 -13.43 -12.93 -2.84
N THR A 95 -12.45 -13.72 -3.27
CA THR A 95 -11.73 -14.64 -2.37
C THR A 95 -10.59 -13.93 -1.64
N ALA A 96 -10.14 -14.48 -0.50
CA ALA A 96 -8.95 -13.98 0.18
C ALA A 96 -7.70 -14.00 -0.71
N ASP A 97 -7.58 -15.01 -1.58
CA ASP A 97 -6.48 -15.11 -2.56
C ASP A 97 -6.55 -14.00 -3.61
N MET A 98 -7.75 -13.68 -4.11
CA MET A 98 -7.94 -12.56 -5.03
C MET A 98 -7.63 -11.22 -4.33
N ALA A 99 -8.12 -11.03 -3.10
CA ALA A 99 -7.81 -9.84 -2.31
C ALA A 99 -6.29 -9.67 -2.15
N ARG A 100 -5.57 -10.73 -1.74
CA ARG A 100 -4.10 -10.73 -1.65
C ARG A 100 -3.44 -10.39 -2.98
N ARG A 101 -3.91 -11.00 -4.08
CA ARG A 101 -3.38 -10.76 -5.42
C ARG A 101 -3.50 -9.29 -5.81
N LEU A 102 -4.69 -8.71 -5.67
CA LEU A 102 -4.96 -7.31 -6.01
C LEU A 102 -4.14 -6.35 -5.15
N LEU A 103 -3.95 -6.69 -3.88
CA LEU A 103 -3.11 -5.97 -2.94
C LEU A 103 -1.63 -5.97 -3.39
N LEU A 104 -1.08 -7.14 -3.73
CA LEU A 104 0.29 -7.25 -4.27
C LEU A 104 0.45 -6.48 -5.59
N ASP A 105 -0.51 -6.60 -6.50
CA ASP A 105 -0.47 -5.91 -7.79
C ASP A 105 -0.53 -4.38 -7.62
N ALA A 106 -1.32 -3.88 -6.66
CA ALA A 106 -1.39 -2.45 -6.35
C ALA A 106 -0.05 -1.91 -5.81
N ALA A 107 0.59 -2.65 -4.89
CA ALA A 107 1.91 -2.32 -4.37
C ALA A 107 2.97 -2.30 -5.47
N GLU A 108 3.01 -3.34 -6.30
CA GLU A 108 3.96 -3.47 -7.40
C GLU A 108 3.74 -2.36 -8.45
N ALA A 109 2.48 -2.07 -8.78
CA ALA A 109 2.13 -0.97 -9.64
C ALA A 109 2.57 0.38 -9.07
N ALA A 110 2.31 0.67 -7.80
CA ALA A 110 2.63 1.98 -7.22
C ALA A 110 4.14 2.18 -7.02
N THR A 111 4.89 1.13 -6.67
CA THR A 111 6.29 1.26 -6.21
C THR A 111 7.31 0.75 -7.23
N GLY A 112 6.90 -0.08 -8.19
CA GLY A 112 7.80 -0.88 -9.03
C GLY A 112 8.44 -2.06 -8.29
N HIS A 113 7.99 -2.36 -7.06
CA HIS A 113 8.50 -3.43 -6.22
C HIS A 113 7.35 -4.25 -5.62
N ARG A 114 7.41 -5.56 -5.80
CA ARG A 114 6.44 -6.47 -5.20
C ARG A 114 6.90 -6.82 -3.77
N PRO A 115 6.12 -6.51 -2.72
CA PRO A 115 6.49 -6.90 -1.38
C PRO A 115 6.39 -8.43 -1.21
N PRO A 116 7.11 -9.03 -0.24
CA PRO A 116 6.90 -10.43 0.13
C PRO A 116 5.44 -10.67 0.54
N ASP A 117 4.90 -11.84 0.27
CA ASP A 117 3.51 -12.19 0.62
C ASP A 117 3.21 -11.99 2.11
N GLY A 118 4.20 -12.33 2.96
CA GLY A 118 4.14 -12.12 4.39
C GLY A 118 4.25 -10.67 4.82
N ALA A 119 4.46 -9.68 3.96
CA ALA A 119 4.36 -8.26 4.32
C ALA A 119 2.97 -7.66 4.05
N VAL A 120 2.08 -8.42 3.39
CA VAL A 120 0.71 -8.00 3.08
C VAL A 120 -0.25 -8.55 4.14
N ARG A 121 -0.90 -7.64 4.87
CA ARG A 121 -1.90 -7.91 5.89
C ARG A 121 -3.23 -7.30 5.49
N PHE A 122 -4.30 -8.08 5.66
CA PHE A 122 -5.64 -7.58 5.40
C PHE A 122 -6.69 -8.28 6.25
N CYS A 123 -7.68 -7.52 6.69
CA CYS A 123 -8.81 -8.04 7.44
C CYS A 123 -9.90 -8.50 6.46
N ILE A 124 -10.32 -9.76 6.56
CA ILE A 124 -11.40 -10.31 5.72
C ILE A 124 -12.75 -10.39 6.44
N HIS A 125 -12.84 -9.94 7.70
CA HIS A 125 -14.03 -10.10 8.53
C HIS A 125 -15.10 -9.03 8.25
N ALA A 126 -16.33 -9.31 8.66
CA ALA A 126 -17.43 -8.36 8.69
C ALA A 126 -17.10 -7.12 9.52
N MET A 127 -17.83 -6.02 9.30
CA MET A 127 -17.55 -4.75 9.97
C MET A 127 -17.74 -4.81 11.49
N ASP A 128 -18.70 -5.60 11.95
CA ASP A 128 -19.11 -5.75 13.35
C ASP A 128 -18.54 -7.00 14.03
N ALA A 129 -17.59 -7.68 13.39
CA ALA A 129 -17.02 -8.93 13.89
C ALA A 129 -16.23 -8.80 15.21
N GLY A 130 -15.93 -7.58 15.67
CA GLY A 130 -15.16 -7.34 16.89
C GLY A 130 -13.73 -7.91 16.85
N CYS A 131 -13.16 -8.10 15.66
CA CYS A 131 -11.82 -8.65 15.49
C CYS A 131 -10.74 -7.60 15.78
N GLY A 132 -9.59 -8.04 16.29
CA GLY A 132 -8.45 -7.16 16.57
C GLY A 132 -7.67 -6.69 15.33
N CYS A 133 -8.06 -7.11 14.13
CA CYS A 133 -7.35 -6.78 12.90
C CYS A 133 -8.04 -5.69 12.05
N ARG A 134 -9.37 -5.52 12.13
CA ARG A 134 -10.05 -4.50 11.32
C ARG A 134 -9.62 -3.11 11.79
N LYS A 135 -9.01 -2.30 10.92
CA LYS A 135 -8.72 -0.89 11.21
C LYS A 135 -10.04 -0.19 11.62
N PRO A 136 -10.08 0.52 12.75
CA PRO A 136 -8.95 1.16 13.44
C PRO A 136 -8.16 0.29 14.43
N GLU A 137 -8.45 -1.00 14.62
CA GLU A 137 -7.61 -1.85 15.44
C GLU A 137 -6.20 -2.02 14.84
N PRO A 138 -5.14 -2.05 15.68
CA PRO A 138 -3.76 -1.99 15.20
C PRO A 138 -3.19 -3.33 14.72
N GLY A 139 -3.96 -4.43 14.81
CA GLY A 139 -3.46 -5.79 14.58
C GLY A 139 -2.72 -5.98 13.26
N LEU A 140 -3.26 -5.46 12.15
CA LEU A 140 -2.60 -5.58 10.84
C LEU A 140 -1.24 -4.87 10.79
N LEU A 141 -1.10 -3.73 11.49
CA LEU A 141 0.17 -3.00 11.55
C LEU A 141 1.19 -3.75 12.40
N HIS A 142 0.77 -4.28 13.55
CA HIS A 142 1.63 -5.12 14.39
C HIS A 142 2.13 -6.36 13.64
N GLU A 143 1.24 -7.09 12.97
CA GLU A 143 1.59 -8.29 12.23
C GLU A 143 2.51 -8.01 11.01
N ALA A 144 2.39 -6.82 10.41
CA ALA A 144 3.28 -6.38 9.33
C ALA A 144 4.67 -5.98 9.85
N MET A 145 4.72 -5.28 10.99
CA MET A 145 5.96 -4.94 11.69
C MET A 145 6.71 -6.19 12.18
N GLU A 146 6.00 -7.12 12.81
CA GLU A 146 6.55 -8.38 13.32
C GLU A 146 7.19 -9.20 12.20
N PHE A 147 6.50 -9.34 11.06
CA PHE A 147 7.05 -10.06 9.91
C PHE A 147 8.34 -9.44 9.36
N GLN A 148 8.44 -8.11 9.41
CA GLN A 148 9.62 -7.37 8.94
C GLN A 148 10.68 -7.18 10.03
N GLY A 149 10.40 -7.60 11.27
CA GLY A 149 11.28 -7.39 12.42
C GLY A 149 11.52 -5.92 12.76
N MET A 150 10.53 -5.04 12.54
CA MET A 150 10.67 -3.58 12.74
C MET A 150 9.92 -3.07 13.95
N ASP A 151 10.50 -2.05 14.59
CA ASP A 151 9.87 -1.33 15.71
C ASP A 151 8.94 -0.20 15.22
N PRO A 152 7.96 0.21 16.05
CA PRO A 152 7.05 1.30 15.69
C PRO A 152 7.75 2.63 15.36
N GLY A 153 8.83 2.96 16.07
CA GLY A 153 9.59 4.19 15.87
C GLY A 153 10.32 4.28 14.53
N ALA A 154 10.50 3.16 13.81
CA ALA A 154 11.07 3.11 12.48
C ALA A 154 10.02 2.84 11.38
N THR A 155 8.73 2.88 11.75
CA THR A 155 7.61 2.50 10.89
C THR A 155 6.71 3.70 10.61
N LEU A 156 6.33 3.84 9.34
CA LEU A 156 5.36 4.82 8.87
C LEU A 156 4.16 4.09 8.26
N PHE A 157 2.95 4.49 8.63
CA PHE A 157 1.73 4.08 7.95
C PHE A 157 1.21 5.20 7.06
N VAL A 158 0.95 4.88 5.79
CA VAL A 158 0.37 5.79 4.80
C VAL A 158 -1.05 5.34 4.47
N GLY A 159 -2.01 6.25 4.61
CA GLY A 159 -3.43 5.99 4.33
C GLY A 159 -4.20 7.26 3.99
N ASP A 160 -5.48 7.13 3.68
CA ASP A 160 -6.39 8.23 3.31
C ASP A 160 -7.51 8.46 4.33
N ALA A 161 -7.74 7.53 5.26
CA ALA A 161 -8.90 7.58 6.13
C ALA A 161 -8.54 7.84 7.60
N ASP A 162 -9.51 8.37 8.36
CA ASP A 162 -9.36 8.53 9.82
C ASP A 162 -9.16 7.20 10.55
N VAL A 163 -9.73 6.11 10.01
CA VAL A 163 -9.49 4.76 10.54
C VAL A 163 -8.02 4.34 10.42
N ASP A 164 -7.30 4.85 9.41
CA ASP A 164 -5.89 4.58 9.22
C ASP A 164 -5.05 5.37 10.22
N ARG A 165 -5.37 6.65 10.39
CA ARG A 165 -4.73 7.52 11.38
C ARG A 165 -4.89 6.96 12.78
N GLU A 166 -6.09 6.49 13.13
CA GLU A 166 -6.36 5.89 14.43
C GLU A 166 -5.64 4.55 14.59
N ALA A 167 -5.59 3.70 13.56
CA ALA A 167 -4.81 2.46 13.60
C ALA A 167 -3.32 2.75 13.83
N ALA A 168 -2.74 3.73 13.11
CA ALA A 168 -1.37 4.17 13.31
C ALA A 168 -1.11 4.62 14.74
N ARG A 169 -2.00 5.48 15.29
CA ARG A 169 -1.91 5.98 16.65
C ARG A 169 -1.93 4.84 17.67
N ARG A 170 -2.83 3.86 17.51
CA ARG A 170 -2.92 2.69 18.39
C ARG A 170 -1.72 1.76 18.28
N ALA A 171 -1.12 1.66 17.11
CA ALA A 171 0.10 0.87 16.87
C ALA A 171 1.39 1.60 17.31
N GLY A 172 1.31 2.89 17.65
CA GLY A 172 2.47 3.70 18.01
C GLY A 172 3.38 4.04 16.83
N VAL A 173 2.87 3.99 15.60
CA VAL A 173 3.64 4.31 14.38
C VAL A 173 3.32 5.73 13.90
N ALA A 174 4.24 6.32 13.13
CA ALA A 174 3.95 7.58 12.45
C ALA A 174 2.84 7.39 11.41
N PHE A 175 2.05 8.44 11.16
CA PHE A 175 1.03 8.47 10.11
C PHE A 175 1.33 9.57 9.10
N LEU A 176 1.17 9.27 7.82
CA LEU A 176 1.22 10.25 6.72
C LEU A 176 -0.04 10.09 5.86
N HIS A 177 -0.78 11.18 5.68
CA HIS A 177 -1.90 11.17 4.76
C HIS A 177 -1.41 11.09 3.31
N VAL A 178 -2.10 10.35 2.45
CA VAL A 178 -1.68 10.19 1.05
C VAL A 178 -1.61 11.54 0.30
N ASP A 179 -2.53 12.47 0.60
CA ASP A 179 -2.48 13.81 -0.01
C ASP A 179 -1.21 14.58 0.35
N ASP A 180 -0.70 14.45 1.58
CA ASP A 180 0.55 15.09 2.00
C ASP A 180 1.76 14.49 1.26
N LEU A 181 1.76 13.16 1.08
CA LEU A 181 2.77 12.46 0.27
C LEU A 181 2.76 12.96 -1.19
N LEU A 182 1.58 13.22 -1.75
CA LEU A 182 1.44 13.71 -3.12
C LEU A 182 1.75 15.21 -3.24
N ALA A 183 1.38 16.01 -2.24
CA ALA A 183 1.60 17.46 -2.19
C ALA A 183 3.09 17.82 -2.04
N GLY A 184 3.84 17.03 -1.26
CA GLY A 184 5.30 17.17 -1.10
C GLY A 184 6.10 17.07 -2.40
N ARG A 185 5.45 16.76 -3.53
CA ARG A 185 6.04 16.72 -4.88
C ARG A 185 5.67 17.90 -5.76
N GLN A 186 4.59 18.61 -5.47
CA GLN A 186 4.16 19.75 -6.27
C GLN A 186 5.04 21.01 -6.04
N GLY A 187 5.90 20.99 -5.02
CA GLY A 187 6.84 22.08 -4.71
C GLY A 187 8.27 21.92 -5.27
N ALA A 188 8.53 20.90 -6.08
CA ALA A 188 9.87 20.63 -6.65
C ALA A 188 9.93 20.93 -8.16
N GLY A 189 9.33 22.06 -8.58
CA GLY A 189 9.40 22.62 -9.93
C GLY A 189 10.42 23.74 -10.05
#